data_AF-A0A6J3K9Z6-F1
#
_entry.id   AF-A0A6J3K9Z6-F1
#
_cell.length_a   1.000
_cell.length_b   1.000
_cell.length_c   1.000
_cell.angle_alpha   90.00
_cell.angle_beta   90.00
_cell.angle_gamma   90.00
#
_symmetry.space_group_name_H-M   'P 1'
#
loop_
_entity.id
_entity.type
_entity.pdbx_description
1 polymer ?
#
loop_
_entity_poly.entity_id
_entity_poly.type
_entity_poly.pdbx_seq_one_letter_code
_entity_poly.pdbx_strand_id
1 'polypeptide(L)'
;MSTICVYIYYLVFQKNERRTSTVFDISYYKVFKKYLLFLGQFPNQSRWSSKFNVTVMTGSLLTFYFPAFAQIFTSLYENDLGGMLEGMPVVASVSAVLIKLLNHEIYKKNFEKMFDVIKKDWKLLNDKSQTHILEEITKQGNKIGEIYRTFVLSCMSGFIVIPLYPAFLDIIIPLNETRQRHQMFQD
;
A
#
# COMPACT_ATOMS: atom_id res chain seq x y z
N MET A 1 -46.98 13.82 -14.61
CA MET A 1 -46.85 13.00 -13.38
C MET A 1 -45.69 12.00 -13.43
N SER A 2 -45.33 11.49 -14.61
CA SER A 2 -44.32 10.43 -14.78
C SER A 2 -42.86 10.86 -14.53
N THR A 3 -42.43 12.04 -14.96
CA THR A 3 -41.03 12.49 -14.83
C THR A 3 -40.63 12.79 -13.38
N ILE A 4 -41.55 13.38 -12.61
CA ILE A 4 -41.33 13.68 -11.19
C ILE A 4 -41.27 12.38 -10.39
N CYS A 5 -42.11 11.39 -10.72
CA CYS A 5 -42.10 10.09 -10.07
C CYS A 5 -40.78 9.33 -10.33
N VAL A 6 -40.28 9.34 -11.57
CA VAL A 6 -38.97 8.75 -11.92
C VAL A 6 -37.82 9.48 -11.21
N TYR A 7 -37.85 10.81 -11.14
CA TYR A 7 -36.82 11.59 -10.47
C TYR A 7 -36.83 11.37 -8.95
N ILE A 8 -38.02 11.28 -8.33
CA ILE A 8 -38.18 10.91 -6.93
C ILE A 8 -37.69 9.49 -6.70
N TYR A 9 -38.00 8.53 -7.58
CA TYR A 9 -37.49 7.17 -7.49
C TYR A 9 -35.96 7.13 -7.56
N TYR A 10 -35.36 7.90 -8.46
CA TYR A 10 -33.92 8.01 -8.62
C TYR A 10 -33.27 8.65 -7.39
N LEU A 11 -33.85 9.72 -6.85
CA LEU A 11 -33.39 10.37 -5.62
C LEU A 11 -33.54 9.49 -4.38
N VAL A 12 -34.64 8.74 -4.28
CA VAL A 12 -34.88 7.78 -3.20
C VAL A 12 -33.90 6.62 -3.29
N PHE A 13 -33.63 6.10 -4.51
CA PHE A 13 -32.62 5.07 -4.77
C PHE A 13 -31.22 5.57 -4.39
N GLN A 14 -30.84 6.78 -4.80
CA GLN A 14 -29.54 7.39 -4.48
C GLN A 14 -29.39 7.73 -2.98
N LYS A 15 -30.50 8.05 -2.31
CA LYS A 15 -30.53 8.30 -0.85
C LYS A 15 -30.46 7.00 -0.05
N ASN A 16 -31.03 5.91 -0.55
CA ASN A 16 -30.86 4.58 0.03
C ASN A 16 -29.44 4.04 -0.17
N GLU A 17 -28.80 4.38 -1.29
CA GLU A 17 -27.38 4.10 -1.55
C GLU A 17 -26.42 4.72 -0.53
N ARG A 18 -26.76 5.90 -0.03
CA ARG A 18 -26.02 6.58 1.05
C ARG A 18 -26.29 5.98 2.43
N ARG A 19 -27.37 5.18 2.59
CA ARG A 19 -27.81 4.63 3.89
C ARG A 19 -27.51 3.14 4.05
N THR A 20 -27.22 2.42 2.97
CA THR A 20 -26.67 1.07 3.02
C THR A 20 -25.27 1.10 3.61
N SER A 21 -24.99 0.29 4.64
CA SER A 21 -23.63 -0.04 5.07
C SER A 21 -22.78 -0.25 3.82
N THR A 22 -21.74 0.55 3.63
CA THR A 22 -20.94 0.41 2.42
C THR A 22 -20.35 -0.99 2.45
N VAL A 23 -20.28 -1.70 1.31
CA VAL A 23 -19.71 -3.06 1.22
C VAL A 23 -18.34 -3.16 1.93
N PHE A 24 -17.62 -2.04 1.96
CA PHE A 24 -16.32 -1.88 2.61
C PHE A 24 -16.36 -1.73 4.15
N ASP A 25 -17.55 -1.68 4.76
CA ASP A 25 -17.77 -1.69 6.22
C ASP A 25 -17.92 -3.10 6.79
N ILE A 26 -17.97 -4.12 5.92
CA ILE A 26 -17.93 -5.52 6.32
C ILE A 26 -16.57 -5.84 6.92
N SER A 27 -16.53 -6.67 7.97
CA SER A 27 -15.35 -6.94 8.79
C SER A 27 -14.08 -7.20 7.95
N TYR A 28 -14.19 -8.03 6.92
CA TYR A 28 -13.07 -8.41 6.04
C TYR A 28 -12.52 -7.27 5.17
N TYR A 29 -13.37 -6.31 4.74
CA TYR A 29 -12.91 -5.17 3.93
C TYR A 29 -12.44 -3.99 4.77
N LYS A 30 -12.73 -3.93 6.08
CA LYS A 30 -12.34 -2.80 6.94
C LYS A 30 -10.83 -2.55 6.93
N VAL A 31 -10.05 -3.62 7.00
CA VAL A 31 -8.58 -3.54 7.01
C VAL A 31 -8.07 -2.98 5.67
N PHE A 32 -8.55 -3.54 4.57
CA PHE A 32 -8.22 -3.08 3.22
C PHE A 32 -8.63 -1.61 2.98
N LYS A 33 -9.84 -1.22 3.41
CA LYS A 33 -10.35 0.16 3.36
C LYS A 33 -9.43 1.10 4.13
N LYS A 34 -9.00 0.74 5.34
CA LYS A 34 -8.08 1.54 6.15
C LYS A 34 -6.74 1.78 5.45
N TYR A 35 -6.18 0.75 4.80
CA TYR A 35 -4.95 0.90 4.02
C TYR A 35 -5.11 1.84 2.83
N LEU A 36 -6.18 1.70 2.05
CA LEU A 36 -6.42 2.59 0.91
C LEU A 36 -6.66 4.03 1.34
N LEU A 37 -7.35 4.26 2.45
CA LEU A 37 -7.54 5.60 3.02
C LEU A 37 -6.20 6.21 3.45
N PHE A 38 -5.34 5.43 4.12
CA PHE A 38 -3.99 5.86 4.49
C PHE A 38 -3.16 6.26 3.27
N LEU A 39 -3.19 5.45 2.20
CA LEU A 39 -2.50 5.74 0.95
C LEU A 39 -3.12 6.89 0.13
N GLY A 40 -4.30 7.38 0.50
CA GLY A 40 -5.03 8.38 -0.28
C GLY A 40 -5.67 7.83 -1.56
N GLN A 41 -5.77 6.50 -1.69
CA GLN A 41 -6.17 5.78 -2.90
C GLN A 41 -7.63 5.27 -2.85
N PHE A 42 -8.36 5.57 -1.77
CA PHE A 42 -9.73 5.12 -1.65
C PHE A 42 -10.68 6.03 -2.47
N PRO A 43 -11.56 5.48 -3.32
CA PRO A 43 -12.37 6.28 -4.25
C PRO A 43 -13.35 7.22 -3.56
N ASN A 44 -13.90 6.83 -2.41
CA ASN A 44 -14.88 7.64 -1.65
C ASN A 44 -14.21 8.60 -0.64
N GLN A 45 -12.88 8.80 -0.69
CA GLN A 45 -12.17 9.74 0.20
C GLN A 45 -12.33 11.19 -0.28
N SER A 46 -12.24 12.16 0.64
CA SER A 46 -12.25 13.57 0.25
C SER A 46 -11.08 13.88 -0.67
N ARG A 47 -11.33 14.60 -1.76
CA ARG A 47 -10.30 14.93 -2.78
C ARG A 47 -9.07 15.57 -2.14
N TRP A 48 -9.28 16.45 -1.17
CA TRP A 48 -8.22 17.13 -0.46
C TRP A 48 -7.38 16.16 0.39
N SER A 49 -8.00 15.30 1.20
CA SER A 49 -7.27 14.32 2.01
C SER A 49 -6.55 13.27 1.15
N SER A 50 -7.18 12.80 0.08
CA SER A 50 -6.58 11.88 -0.89
C SER A 50 -5.31 12.48 -1.51
N LYS A 51 -5.40 13.73 -2.02
CA LYS A 51 -4.25 14.43 -2.58
C LYS A 51 -3.17 14.72 -1.54
N PHE A 52 -3.55 15.16 -0.34
CA PHE A 52 -2.60 15.38 0.75
C PHE A 52 -1.82 14.10 1.09
N ASN A 53 -2.51 12.97 1.30
CA ASN A 53 -1.88 11.70 1.63
C ASN A 53 -0.95 11.22 0.50
N VAL A 54 -1.37 11.28 -0.76
CA VAL A 54 -0.54 10.88 -1.91
C VAL A 54 0.69 11.78 -2.04
N THR A 55 0.56 13.10 -1.85
CA THR A 55 1.69 14.03 -1.91
C THR A 55 2.70 13.76 -0.80
N VAL A 56 2.25 13.58 0.44
CA VAL A 56 3.12 13.25 1.58
C VAL A 56 3.85 11.93 1.32
N MET A 57 3.13 10.89 0.87
CA MET A 57 3.71 9.59 0.54
C MET A 57 4.77 9.72 -0.56
N THR A 58 4.46 10.42 -1.64
CA THR A 58 5.39 10.62 -2.76
C THR A 58 6.64 11.39 -2.32
N GLY A 59 6.49 12.46 -1.54
CA GLY A 59 7.62 13.21 -0.99
C GLY A 59 8.51 12.33 -0.10
N SER A 60 7.91 11.50 0.76
CA SER A 60 8.66 10.58 1.61
C SER A 60 9.39 9.48 0.84
N LEU A 61 8.88 9.05 -0.32
CA LEU A 61 9.57 8.08 -1.17
C LEU A 61 10.76 8.70 -1.90
N LEU A 62 10.63 9.96 -2.33
CA LEU A 62 11.71 10.68 -3.00
C LEU A 62 12.94 10.87 -2.12
N THR A 63 12.77 10.99 -0.79
CA THR A 63 13.91 11.13 0.13
C THR A 63 14.80 9.88 0.17
N PHE A 64 14.29 8.70 -0.17
CA PHE A 64 15.09 7.47 -0.23
C PHE A 64 16.03 7.41 -1.44
N TYR A 65 15.78 8.19 -2.50
CA TYR A 65 16.70 8.23 -3.63
C TYR A 65 18.03 8.87 -3.27
N PHE A 66 18.04 9.90 -2.43
CA PHE A 66 19.26 10.61 -2.07
C PHE A 66 20.34 9.69 -1.46
N PRO A 67 20.07 8.94 -0.37
CA PRO A 67 21.06 8.02 0.19
C PRO A 67 21.38 6.87 -0.76
N ALA A 68 20.41 6.36 -1.52
CA ALA A 68 20.65 5.26 -2.46
C ALA A 68 21.60 5.68 -3.60
N PHE A 69 21.42 6.87 -4.17
CA PHE A 69 22.34 7.41 -5.17
C PHE A 69 23.70 7.70 -4.56
N ALA A 70 23.76 8.33 -3.37
CA ALA A 70 25.03 8.61 -2.70
C ALA A 70 25.84 7.32 -2.45
N GLN A 71 25.19 6.24 -2.01
CA GLN A 71 25.81 4.93 -1.83
C GLN A 71 26.33 4.37 -3.17
N ILE A 72 25.51 4.37 -4.22
CA ILE A 72 25.95 3.88 -5.54
C ILE A 72 27.13 4.70 -6.09
N PHE A 73 27.13 6.03 -5.93
CA PHE A 73 28.21 6.90 -6.39
C PHE A 73 29.51 6.67 -5.62
N THR A 74 29.45 6.52 -4.30
CA THR A 74 30.62 6.25 -3.46
C THR A 74 31.21 4.87 -3.76
N SER A 75 30.38 3.84 -3.83
CA SER A 75 30.81 2.49 -4.21
C SER A 75 31.40 2.42 -5.62
N LEU A 76 30.89 3.20 -6.58
CA LEU A 76 31.46 3.30 -7.93
C LEU A 76 32.86 3.95 -7.90
N TYR A 77 33.05 4.99 -7.09
CA TYR A 77 34.35 5.64 -6.94
C TYR A 77 35.38 4.71 -6.30
N GLU A 78 34.97 3.91 -5.32
CA GLU A 78 35.83 2.95 -4.61
C GLU A 78 36.03 1.63 -5.37
N ASN A 79 35.37 1.45 -6.53
CA ASN A 79 35.30 0.18 -7.28
C ASN A 79 34.77 -1.00 -6.43
N ASP A 80 33.90 -0.72 -5.47
CA ASP A 80 33.23 -1.71 -4.63
C ASP A 80 31.91 -2.17 -5.28
N LEU A 81 31.96 -3.33 -5.95
CA LEU A 81 30.77 -3.92 -6.56
C LEU A 81 29.74 -4.37 -5.52
N GLY A 82 30.15 -4.71 -4.29
CA GLY A 82 29.25 -5.14 -3.22
C GLY A 82 28.33 -4.01 -2.78
N GLY A 83 28.89 -2.84 -2.47
CA GLY A 83 28.13 -1.65 -2.09
C GLY A 83 27.21 -1.13 -3.21
N MET A 84 27.61 -1.27 -4.48
CA MET A 84 26.73 -0.96 -5.62
C MET A 84 25.53 -1.91 -5.68
N LEU A 85 25.75 -3.22 -5.54
CA LEU A 85 24.69 -4.23 -5.56
C LEU A 85 23.72 -4.07 -4.38
N GLU A 86 24.19 -3.56 -3.24
CA GLU A 86 23.34 -3.28 -2.08
C GLU A 86 22.40 -2.07 -2.31
N GLY A 87 22.84 -1.07 -3.07
CA GLY A 87 22.01 0.11 -3.41
C GLY A 87 20.94 -0.16 -4.48
N MET A 88 21.17 -1.12 -5.39
CA MET A 88 20.25 -1.41 -6.50
C MET A 88 18.83 -1.83 -6.07
N PRO A 89 18.65 -2.76 -5.11
CA PRO A 89 17.33 -3.14 -4.61
C PRO A 89 16.53 -1.96 -4.06
N VAL A 90 17.19 -0.98 -3.42
CA VAL A 90 16.53 0.21 -2.89
C VAL A 90 15.99 1.07 -4.03
N VAL A 91 16.80 1.36 -5.05
CA VAL A 91 16.38 2.14 -6.23
C VAL A 91 15.25 1.44 -6.99
N ALA A 92 15.36 0.12 -7.18
CA ALA A 92 14.37 -0.70 -7.86
C ALA A 92 13.03 -0.75 -7.11
N SER A 93 13.06 -0.92 -5.78
CA SER A 93 11.85 -0.97 -4.97
C SER A 93 11.15 0.40 -4.90
N VAL A 94 11.89 1.48 -4.68
CA VAL A 94 11.32 2.85 -4.64
C VAL A 94 10.68 3.22 -5.99
N SER A 95 11.35 2.91 -7.10
CA SER A 95 10.80 3.15 -8.45
C SER A 95 9.53 2.33 -8.71
N ALA A 96 9.49 1.05 -8.32
CA ALA A 96 8.30 0.22 -8.46
C ALA A 96 7.09 0.79 -7.68
N VAL A 97 7.31 1.30 -6.45
CA VAL A 97 6.26 1.93 -5.65
C VAL A 97 5.78 3.23 -6.29
N LEU A 98 6.69 4.06 -6.82
CA LEU A 98 6.32 5.30 -7.51
C LEU A 98 5.52 5.03 -8.78
N ILE A 99 5.94 4.06 -9.60
CA ILE A 99 5.19 3.63 -10.79
C ILE A 99 3.78 3.22 -10.38
N LYS A 100 3.63 2.44 -9.30
CA LYS A 100 2.32 2.04 -8.79
C LYS A 100 1.47 3.24 -8.35
N LEU A 101 2.05 4.23 -7.67
CA LEU A 101 1.35 5.45 -7.27
C LEU A 101 0.90 6.28 -8.47
N LEU A 102 1.76 6.47 -9.46
CA LEU A 102 1.46 7.18 -10.71
C LEU A 102 0.37 6.46 -11.50
N ASN A 103 0.48 5.14 -11.65
CA ASN A 103 -0.53 4.31 -12.33
C ASN A 103 -1.89 4.44 -11.64
N HIS A 104 -1.94 4.45 -10.30
CA HIS A 104 -3.19 4.66 -9.60
C HIS A 104 -3.83 6.01 -9.95
N GLU A 105 -3.06 7.10 -10.01
CA GLU A 105 -3.61 8.41 -10.36
C GLU A 105 -4.01 8.54 -11.81
N ILE A 106 -3.26 7.93 -12.74
CA ILE A 106 -3.62 7.88 -14.17
C ILE A 106 -4.93 7.10 -14.34
N TYR A 107 -5.04 5.93 -13.72
CA TYR A 107 -6.18 5.03 -13.86
C TYR A 107 -7.25 5.21 -12.79
N LYS A 108 -7.26 6.35 -12.08
CA LYS A 108 -8.17 6.60 -10.95
C LYS A 108 -9.64 6.36 -11.28
N LYS A 109 -10.10 6.84 -12.44
CA LYS A 109 -11.48 6.64 -12.90
C LYS A 109 -11.82 5.16 -13.12
N ASN A 110 -10.85 4.36 -13.55
CA ASN A 110 -11.05 2.92 -13.74
C ASN A 110 -11.12 2.19 -12.40
N PHE A 111 -10.29 2.60 -11.43
CA PHE A 111 -10.40 2.14 -10.05
C PHE A 111 -11.78 2.50 -9.46
N GLU A 112 -12.24 3.74 -9.59
CA GLU A 112 -13.57 4.16 -9.12
C GLU A 112 -14.69 3.29 -9.72
N LYS A 113 -14.66 3.07 -11.06
CA LYS A 113 -15.61 2.17 -11.75
C LYS A 113 -15.57 0.74 -11.21
N MET A 114 -14.39 0.18 -10.98
CA MET A 114 -14.23 -1.16 -10.41
C MET A 114 -14.88 -1.26 -9.03
N PHE A 115 -14.69 -0.25 -8.18
CA PHE A 115 -15.33 -0.21 -6.86
C PHE A 115 -16.84 -0.11 -6.95
N ASP A 116 -17.37 0.63 -7.93
CA ASP A 116 -18.82 0.73 -8.13
C ASP A 116 -19.44 -0.57 -8.66
N VAL A 117 -18.73 -1.31 -9.51
CA VAL A 117 -19.13 -2.67 -9.92
C VAL A 117 -19.18 -3.61 -8.71
N ILE A 118 -18.15 -3.61 -7.85
CA ILE A 118 -18.15 -4.43 -6.61
C ILE A 118 -19.36 -4.10 -5.73
N LYS A 119 -19.71 -2.81 -5.57
CA LYS A 119 -20.90 -2.41 -4.80
C LYS A 119 -22.20 -2.92 -5.44
N LYS A 120 -22.29 -2.86 -6.77
CA LYS A 120 -23.47 -3.31 -7.51
C LYS A 120 -23.65 -4.82 -7.42
N ASP A 121 -22.58 -5.58 -7.63
CA ASP A 121 -22.59 -7.04 -7.56
C ASP A 121 -22.91 -7.53 -6.15
N TRP A 122 -22.40 -6.84 -5.12
CA TRP A 122 -22.76 -7.13 -3.73
C TRP A 122 -24.26 -7.00 -3.48
N LYS A 123 -24.88 -5.89 -3.93
CA LYS A 123 -26.33 -5.70 -3.77
C LYS A 123 -27.13 -6.76 -4.53
N LEU A 124 -26.74 -7.05 -5.77
CA LEU A 124 -27.41 -8.05 -6.59
C LEU A 124 -27.38 -9.44 -5.95
N LEU A 125 -26.23 -9.85 -5.42
CA LEU A 125 -26.08 -11.16 -4.76
C LEU A 125 -26.78 -11.20 -3.40
N ASN A 126 -26.85 -10.07 -2.71
CA ASN A 126 -27.64 -9.92 -1.48
C ASN A 126 -29.14 -10.09 -1.74
N ASP A 127 -29.67 -9.46 -2.79
CA ASP A 127 -31.07 -9.60 -3.19
C ASP A 127 -31.42 -11.03 -3.63
N LYS A 128 -30.44 -11.75 -4.21
CA LYS A 128 -30.57 -13.16 -4.62
C LYS A 128 -30.33 -14.18 -3.50
N SER A 129 -30.14 -13.74 -2.25
CA SER A 129 -29.73 -14.57 -1.11
C SER A 129 -28.47 -15.43 -1.33
N GLN A 130 -27.60 -15.02 -2.25
CA GLN A 130 -26.33 -15.68 -2.60
C GLN A 130 -25.10 -14.99 -1.97
N THR A 131 -25.27 -14.33 -0.83
CA THR A 131 -24.20 -13.59 -0.13
C THR A 131 -23.03 -14.49 0.28
N HIS A 132 -23.28 -15.77 0.53
CA HIS A 132 -22.27 -16.73 0.98
C HIS A 132 -21.07 -16.84 0.03
N ILE A 133 -21.29 -16.79 -1.30
CA ILE A 133 -20.22 -16.88 -2.31
C ILE A 133 -19.29 -15.67 -2.18
N LEU A 134 -19.88 -14.48 -2.04
CA LEU A 134 -19.13 -13.24 -2.00
C LEU A 134 -18.38 -13.09 -0.68
N GLU A 135 -18.97 -13.55 0.42
CA GLU A 135 -18.30 -13.64 1.72
C GLU A 135 -17.10 -14.59 1.68
N GLU A 136 -17.23 -15.75 1.03
CA GLU A 136 -16.13 -16.71 0.88
C GLU A 136 -14.96 -16.12 0.08
N ILE A 137 -15.24 -15.53 -1.09
CA ILE A 137 -14.23 -14.85 -1.91
C ILE A 137 -13.56 -13.71 -1.11
N THR A 138 -14.36 -12.91 -0.41
CA THR A 138 -13.85 -11.80 0.41
C THR A 138 -12.96 -12.32 1.55
N LYS A 139 -13.36 -13.40 2.21
CA LYS A 139 -12.60 -14.03 3.30
C LYS A 139 -11.28 -14.60 2.81
N GLN A 140 -11.27 -15.28 1.66
CA GLN A 140 -10.06 -15.78 1.02
C GLN A 140 -9.13 -14.62 0.63
N GLY A 141 -9.67 -13.57 0.01
CA GLY A 141 -8.91 -12.36 -0.33
C GLY A 141 -8.29 -11.68 0.88
N ASN A 142 -9.03 -11.57 1.99
CA ASN A 142 -8.52 -11.01 3.24
C ASN A 142 -7.39 -11.87 3.83
N LYS A 143 -7.50 -13.20 3.78
CA LYS A 143 -6.44 -14.12 4.24
C LYS A 143 -5.16 -13.98 3.41
N ILE A 144 -5.28 -13.89 2.08
CA ILE A 144 -4.14 -13.65 1.19
C ILE A 144 -3.50 -12.29 1.49
N GLY A 145 -4.31 -11.25 1.64
CA GLY A 145 -3.84 -9.90 1.99
C GLY A 145 -3.11 -9.86 3.34
N GLU A 146 -3.59 -10.62 4.32
CA GLU A 146 -2.93 -10.76 5.62
C GLU A 146 -1.57 -11.44 5.51
N ILE A 147 -1.48 -12.57 4.80
CA ILE A 147 -0.21 -13.27 4.56
C ILE A 147 0.80 -12.35 3.87
N TYR A 148 0.37 -11.68 2.80
CA TYR A 148 1.23 -10.75 2.06
C TYR A 148 1.75 -9.63 2.95
N ARG A 149 0.88 -9.02 3.76
CA ARG A 149 1.28 -7.97 4.69
C ARG A 149 2.28 -8.47 5.72
N THR A 150 2.02 -9.62 6.35
CA THR A 150 2.92 -10.20 7.34
C THR A 150 4.29 -10.48 6.72
N PHE A 151 4.31 -11.04 5.51
CA PHE A 151 5.56 -11.27 4.77
C PHE A 151 6.34 -9.98 4.52
N VAL A 152 5.69 -8.94 3.97
CA VAL A 152 6.33 -7.64 3.72
C VAL A 152 6.86 -7.02 5.02
N LEU A 153 6.08 -7.04 6.11
CA LEU A 153 6.52 -6.50 7.40
C LEU A 153 7.72 -7.27 7.95
N SER A 154 7.74 -8.60 7.82
CA SER A 154 8.88 -9.43 8.21
C SER A 154 10.14 -9.08 7.43
N CYS A 155 10.05 -8.96 6.09
CA CYS A 155 11.18 -8.54 5.25
C CYS A 155 11.70 -7.15 5.66
N MET A 156 10.79 -6.18 5.81
CA MET A 156 11.15 -4.81 6.23
C MET A 156 11.83 -4.80 7.60
N SER A 157 11.36 -5.62 8.55
CA SER A 157 12.00 -5.73 9.86
C SER A 157 13.42 -6.32 9.76
N GLY A 158 13.63 -7.31 8.89
CA GLY A 158 14.97 -7.86 8.62
C GLY A 158 15.93 -6.80 8.08
N PHE A 159 15.49 -6.02 7.08
CA PHE A 159 16.29 -4.92 6.51
C PHE A 159 16.67 -3.84 7.53
N ILE A 160 15.88 -3.65 8.58
CA ILE A 160 16.21 -2.70 9.67
C ILE A 160 17.14 -3.34 10.69
N VAL A 161 16.88 -4.59 11.09
CA VAL A 161 17.63 -5.27 12.17
C VAL A 161 19.06 -5.59 11.74
N ILE A 162 19.30 -6.02 10.49
CA ILE A 162 20.63 -6.41 10.02
C ILE A 162 21.66 -5.27 10.16
N PRO A 163 21.44 -4.04 9.66
CA PRO A 163 22.40 -2.95 9.84
C PRO A 163 22.46 -2.40 11.28
N LEU A 164 21.40 -2.57 12.09
CA LEU A 164 21.41 -2.17 13.51
C LEU A 164 22.12 -3.17 14.42
N TYR A 165 22.18 -4.45 14.03
CA TYR A 165 22.81 -5.52 14.82
C TYR A 165 24.23 -5.18 15.31
N PRO A 166 25.17 -4.69 14.46
CA PRO A 166 26.50 -4.30 14.93
C PRO A 166 26.45 -3.15 15.96
N ALA A 167 25.57 -2.17 15.77
CA ALA A 167 25.41 -1.05 16.71
C ALA A 167 24.88 -1.49 18.08
N PHE A 168 23.96 -2.47 18.12
CA PHE A 168 23.50 -3.07 19.37
C PHE A 168 24.61 -3.84 20.09
N LEU A 169 25.44 -4.58 19.35
CA LEU A 169 26.57 -5.32 19.92
C LEU A 169 27.62 -4.41 20.55
N ASP A 170 27.87 -3.23 19.98
CA ASP A 170 28.83 -2.25 20.53
C ASP A 170 28.36 -1.62 21.85
N ILE A 171 27.05 -1.56 22.12
CA ILE A 171 26.51 -1.06 23.40
C ILE A 171 26.63 -2.12 24.51
N ILE A 172 26.37 -3.39 24.20
CA ILE A 172 26.31 -4.48 25.19
C ILE A 172 27.70 -5.03 25.48
N ILE A 173 28.54 -5.18 24.46
CA ILE A 173 29.91 -5.68 24.56
C ILE A 173 30.80 -4.67 23.83
N PRO A 174 31.16 -3.54 24.48
CA PRO A 174 32.06 -2.57 23.89
C PRO A 174 33.44 -3.20 23.76
N LEU A 175 33.88 -3.44 22.51
CA LEU A 175 35.28 -3.74 22.23
C LEU A 175 36.04 -2.43 22.10
N ASN A 176 37.31 -2.42 22.50
CA ASN A 176 38.20 -1.27 22.34
C ASN A 176 38.64 -1.02 20.87
N GLU A 177 38.18 -1.87 19.94
CA GLU A 177 38.43 -1.75 18.49
C GLU A 177 37.12 -1.59 17.72
N THR A 178 37.14 -0.83 16.61
CA THR A 178 36.00 -0.67 15.70
C THR A 178 35.65 -2.00 15.05
N ARG A 179 34.45 -2.55 15.30
CA ARG A 179 33.96 -3.73 14.60
C ARG A 179 33.84 -3.46 13.11
N GLN A 180 34.36 -4.36 12.27
CA GLN A 180 34.10 -4.33 10.83
C GLN A 180 32.60 -4.43 10.56
N ARG A 181 32.01 -3.35 10.01
CA ARG A 181 30.66 -3.39 9.46
C ARG A 181 30.69 -4.31 8.25
N HIS A 182 30.21 -5.53 8.43
CA HIS A 182 30.08 -6.47 7.32
C HIS A 182 28.98 -5.93 6.40
N GLN A 183 29.37 -5.51 5.19
CA GLN A 183 28.42 -5.33 4.09
C GLN A 183 27.78 -6.70 3.82
N MET A 184 26.47 -6.74 3.55
CA MET A 184 25.70 -8.00 3.51
C MET A 184 26.16 -8.99 2.42
N PHE A 185 27.00 -8.56 1.47
CA PHE A 185 27.55 -9.38 0.39
C PHE A 185 29.05 -9.11 0.26
N GLN A 186 29.85 -9.73 1.12
CA GLN A 186 31.29 -9.80 0.94
C GLN A 186 31.65 -11.29 0.92
N ASP A 187 32.10 -11.76 -0.24
CA ASP A 187 32.78 -13.05 -0.40
C ASP A 187 34.26 -12.92 0.03
#